data_AF-A0A818DC58-F1
#
_entry.id   AF-A0A818DC58-F1
#
_cell.length_a   1.000
_cell.length_b   1.000
_cell.length_c   1.000
_cell.angle_alpha   90.00
_cell.angle_beta   90.00
_cell.angle_gamma   90.00
#
_symmetry.space_group_name_H-M   'P 1'
#
loop_
_entity.id
_entity.type
_entity.pdbx_description
1 polymer ?
#
loop_
_entity_poly.entity_id
_entity_poly.type
_entity_poly.pdbx_seq_one_letter_code
_entity_poly.pdbx_strand_id
1 'polypeptide(L)'
;MNPVTLPPMNSFTEKALTCNGAFPIEPQNTSDSFFNNIQVHQAEIPAANGITNARTLARIYARLIGDINENGQKKQRLISEKTLSKATTSVTPTDEPDRILFGVKSNFGKGGFQMYSDYFKAMGIGVFGHKGMGGSCAFAYPPQQLAFAHVCNHLNVGEPTLDPRTIRLLMTIENILKHENDSSISQLHAKSTNSIQTN
;
A
#
# COMPACT_ATOMS: atom_id res chain seq x y z
N MET A 1 -16.95 -4.53 -12.87
CA MET A 1 -17.56 -4.17 -11.57
C MET A 1 -18.14 -2.78 -11.71
N ASN A 2 -19.34 -2.55 -11.17
CA ASN A 2 -19.91 -1.20 -11.13
C ASN A 2 -19.04 -0.31 -10.23
N PRO A 3 -18.89 0.99 -10.54
CA PRO A 3 -18.19 1.92 -9.66
C PRO A 3 -18.86 1.90 -8.28
N VAL A 4 -18.06 1.95 -7.21
CA VAL A 4 -18.60 2.03 -5.86
C VAL A 4 -19.30 3.39 -5.72
N THR A 5 -20.63 3.37 -5.72
CA THR A 5 -21.45 4.54 -5.43
C THR A 5 -21.34 4.89 -3.95
N LEU A 6 -21.39 6.18 -3.61
CA LEU A 6 -21.44 6.61 -2.21
C LEU A 6 -22.57 5.87 -1.47
N PRO A 7 -22.34 5.46 -0.21
CA PRO A 7 -23.36 4.76 0.57
C PRO A 7 -24.58 5.67 0.76
N PRO A 8 -25.80 5.11 0.86
CA PRO A 8 -26.99 5.89 1.14
C PRO A 8 -26.82 6.68 2.44
N MET A 9 -27.33 7.91 2.46
CA MET A 9 -27.28 8.79 3.64
C MET A 9 -27.93 8.10 4.84
N ASN A 10 -27.31 8.19 6.02
CA ASN A 10 -27.72 7.54 7.28
C ASN A 10 -27.64 6.00 7.30
N SER A 11 -27.12 5.36 6.25
CA SER A 11 -26.87 3.91 6.28
C SER A 11 -25.80 3.55 7.31
N PHE A 12 -25.81 2.30 7.76
CA PHE A 12 -24.76 1.78 8.65
C PHE A 12 -23.36 1.97 8.05
N THR A 13 -23.23 1.73 6.74
CA THR A 13 -21.98 1.91 6.00
C THR A 13 -21.54 3.37 5.95
N GLU A 14 -22.44 4.31 5.69
CA GLU A 14 -22.12 5.74 5.70
C GLU A 14 -21.60 6.15 7.07
N LYS A 15 -22.33 5.83 8.14
CA LYS A 15 -21.90 6.14 9.51
C LYS A 15 -20.57 5.49 9.89
N ALA A 16 -20.30 4.27 9.44
CA ALA A 16 -19.03 3.62 9.71
C ALA A 16 -17.87 4.32 9.00
N LEU A 17 -18.05 4.74 7.74
CA LEU A 17 -17.02 5.41 6.95
C LEU A 17 -16.79 6.87 7.38
N THR A 18 -17.82 7.56 7.85
CA THR A 18 -17.76 8.98 8.24
C THR A 18 -17.55 9.19 9.74
N CYS A 19 -17.35 8.12 10.52
CA CYS A 19 -17.44 8.16 11.99
C CYS A 19 -18.70 8.91 12.46
N ASN A 20 -19.85 8.50 11.94
CA ASN A 20 -21.17 9.06 12.21
C ASN A 20 -21.24 10.57 11.87
N GLY A 21 -20.66 10.95 10.73
CA GLY A 21 -20.66 12.32 10.20
C GLY A 21 -19.50 13.21 10.68
N ALA A 22 -18.63 12.74 11.58
CA ALA A 22 -17.47 13.52 12.03
C ALA A 22 -16.43 13.75 10.93
N PHE A 23 -16.33 12.82 9.97
CA PHE A 23 -15.46 12.88 8.79
C PHE A 23 -16.33 12.81 7.53
N PRO A 24 -16.82 13.95 7.02
CA PRO A 24 -17.71 13.94 5.86
C PRO A 24 -16.98 13.40 4.63
N ILE A 25 -17.66 12.54 3.86
CA ILE A 25 -17.21 12.18 2.51
C ILE A 25 -17.70 13.28 1.58
N GLU A 26 -16.85 14.27 1.34
CA GLU A 26 -17.20 15.40 0.49
C GLU A 26 -17.06 15.08 -1.01
N PRO A 27 -17.90 15.69 -1.87
CA PRO A 27 -17.66 15.72 -3.31
C PRO A 27 -16.27 16.32 -3.59
N GLN A 28 -15.58 15.76 -4.56
CA GLN A 28 -14.15 15.96 -4.78
C GLN A 28 -13.73 17.43 -4.96
N ASN A 29 -12.51 17.75 -4.49
CA ASN A 29 -11.68 18.89 -4.90
C ASN A 29 -12.22 20.30 -4.61
N THR A 30 -12.88 20.52 -3.47
CA THR A 30 -13.17 21.87 -2.96
C THR A 30 -12.01 22.36 -2.06
N SER A 31 -11.70 23.65 -2.11
CA SER A 31 -10.73 24.28 -1.19
C SER A 31 -11.15 24.13 0.28
N ASP A 32 -12.46 24.04 0.51
CA ASP A 32 -13.08 24.04 1.83
C ASP A 32 -13.29 22.62 2.38
N SER A 33 -12.66 21.62 1.76
CA SER A 33 -12.75 20.23 2.20
C SER A 33 -12.30 20.07 3.65
N PHE A 34 -13.04 19.30 4.44
CA PHE A 34 -12.74 18.98 5.84
C PHE A 34 -11.26 18.63 6.07
N PHE A 35 -10.67 17.80 5.20
CA PHE A 35 -9.28 17.34 5.34
C PHE A 35 -8.23 18.42 5.01
N ASN A 36 -8.62 19.56 4.44
CA ASN A 36 -7.75 20.71 4.19
C ASN A 36 -7.75 21.73 5.36
N ASN A 37 -8.62 21.54 6.36
CA ASN A 37 -8.69 22.44 7.51
C ASN A 37 -7.44 22.26 8.42
N ILE A 38 -6.80 23.37 8.78
CA ILE A 38 -5.61 23.37 9.64
C ILE A 38 -5.86 22.72 11.02
N GLN A 39 -7.07 22.83 11.57
CA GLN A 39 -7.42 22.18 12.83
C GLN A 39 -7.43 20.66 12.68
N VAL A 40 -7.86 20.16 11.51
CA VAL A 40 -7.83 18.73 11.18
C VAL A 40 -6.39 18.27 10.95
N HIS A 41 -5.54 19.07 10.32
CA HIS A 41 -4.11 18.76 10.18
C HIS A 41 -3.38 18.67 11.53
N GLN A 42 -3.76 19.51 12.49
CA GLN A 42 -3.13 19.58 13.81
C GLN A 42 -3.64 18.52 14.80
N ALA A 43 -4.85 17.98 14.57
CA ALA A 43 -5.39 16.93 15.40
C ALA A 43 -4.60 15.62 15.26
N GLU A 44 -4.66 14.74 16.26
CA GLU A 44 -4.08 13.39 16.18
C GLU A 44 -5.18 12.40 15.81
N ILE A 45 -5.35 12.12 14.51
CA ILE A 45 -6.36 11.18 14.00
C ILE A 45 -5.65 10.12 13.15
N PRO A 46 -4.94 9.15 13.77
CA PRO A 46 -4.05 8.22 13.06
C PRO A 46 -4.72 7.39 11.96
N ALA A 47 -6.05 7.24 12.03
CA ALA A 47 -6.85 6.51 11.04
C ALA A 47 -7.07 7.28 9.72
N ALA A 48 -6.90 8.61 9.68
CA ALA A 48 -7.38 9.40 8.54
C ALA A 48 -6.54 10.62 8.15
N ASN A 49 -5.90 11.34 9.08
CA ASN A 49 -5.35 12.68 8.80
C ASN A 49 -3.82 12.73 8.64
N GLY A 50 -3.16 11.60 8.43
CA GLY A 50 -1.71 11.57 8.27
C GLY A 50 -1.25 12.31 7.02
N ILE A 51 -0.43 13.36 7.20
CA ILE A 51 0.18 14.13 6.09
C ILE A 51 1.61 13.65 5.87
N THR A 52 1.91 13.17 4.67
CA THR A 52 3.23 12.61 4.32
C THR A 52 3.45 12.61 2.81
N ASN A 53 4.58 12.06 2.36
CA ASN A 53 4.93 11.90 0.96
C ASN A 53 5.34 10.45 0.63
N ALA A 54 5.29 10.10 -0.66
CA ALA A 54 5.60 8.76 -1.14
C ALA A 54 7.01 8.29 -0.71
N ARG A 55 8.02 9.17 -0.79
CA ARG A 55 9.41 8.83 -0.41
C ARG A 55 9.50 8.38 1.04
N THR A 56 8.84 9.11 1.94
CA THR A 56 8.88 8.83 3.38
C THR A 56 8.12 7.55 3.71
N LEU A 57 6.94 7.35 3.13
CA LEU A 57 6.17 6.13 3.31
C LEU A 57 6.92 4.90 2.79
N ALA A 58 7.45 4.95 1.56
CA ALA A 58 8.23 3.85 1.00
C ALA A 58 9.44 3.52 1.87
N ARG A 59 10.13 4.53 2.42
CA ARG A 59 11.24 4.35 3.36
C ARG A 59 10.79 3.67 4.66
N ILE A 60 9.65 4.06 5.23
CA ILE A 60 9.10 3.43 6.44
C ILE A 60 8.84 1.94 6.16
N TYR A 61 8.12 1.63 5.09
CA TYR A 61 7.80 0.24 4.72
C TYR A 61 9.06 -0.59 4.42
N ALA A 62 10.06 -0.03 3.75
CA ALA A 62 11.34 -0.69 3.52
C ALA A 62 12.04 -1.03 4.84
N ARG A 63 12.00 -0.11 5.82
CA ARG A 63 12.57 -0.33 7.16
C ARG A 63 11.74 -1.26 8.05
N LEU A 64 10.50 -1.60 7.70
CA LEU A 64 9.77 -2.66 8.41
C LEU A 64 10.32 -4.04 8.05
N ILE A 65 10.65 -4.24 6.77
CA ILE A 65 11.09 -5.53 6.24
C ILE A 65 12.60 -5.76 6.34
N GLY A 66 13.42 -4.71 6.46
CA GLY A 66 14.87 -4.87 6.61
C GLY A 66 15.64 -3.59 6.89
N ASP A 67 16.97 -3.72 6.95
CA ASP A 67 17.87 -2.56 6.97
C ASP A 67 17.93 -1.95 5.55
N ILE A 68 18.07 -0.64 5.44
CA ILE A 68 18.24 0.05 4.15
C ILE A 68 19.53 0.84 4.12
N ASN A 69 20.10 1.03 2.94
CA ASN A 69 21.19 1.98 2.73
C ASN A 69 20.62 3.25 2.09
N GLU A 70 20.80 4.38 2.76
CA GLU A 70 20.36 5.68 2.27
C GLU A 70 21.54 6.66 2.35
N ASN A 71 21.92 7.22 1.20
CA ASN A 71 23.06 8.15 1.07
C ASN A 71 24.36 7.58 1.68
N GLY A 72 24.64 6.30 1.43
CA GLY A 72 25.82 5.61 1.97
C GLY A 72 25.74 5.26 3.47
N GLN A 73 24.62 5.57 4.14
CA GLN A 73 24.43 5.26 5.55
C GLN A 73 23.44 4.13 5.74
N LYS A 74 23.83 3.14 6.54
CA LYS A 74 22.94 2.07 6.97
C LYS A 74 21.89 2.62 7.94
N LYS A 75 20.62 2.42 7.61
CA LYS A 75 19.48 2.69 8.50
C LYS A 75 18.91 1.34 8.92
N GLN A 76 18.99 1.06 10.22
CA GLN A 76 18.48 -0.19 10.77
C GLN A 76 16.95 -0.29 10.60
N ARG A 77 16.44 -1.52 10.54
CA ARG A 77 15.01 -1.81 10.58
C ARG A 77 14.34 -1.17 11.80
N LEU A 78 13.06 -0.81 11.66
CA LEU A 78 12.28 -0.12 12.69
C LEU A 78 11.76 -1.08 13.78
N ILE A 79 11.44 -2.32 13.40
CA ILE A 79 10.90 -3.34 14.30
C ILE A 79 11.60 -4.67 14.02
N SER A 80 11.62 -5.57 15.00
CA SER A 80 12.17 -6.92 14.81
C SER A 80 11.33 -7.74 13.82
N GLU A 81 11.94 -8.74 13.19
CA GLU A 81 11.25 -9.76 12.38
C GLU A 81 10.11 -10.44 13.14
N LYS A 82 10.35 -10.75 14.42
CA LYS A 82 9.34 -11.34 15.32
C LYS A 82 8.15 -10.41 15.52
N THR A 83 8.38 -9.11 15.65
CA THR A 83 7.32 -8.10 15.78
C THR A 83 6.55 -7.97 14.48
N LEU A 84 7.26 -7.91 13.34
CA LEU A 84 6.62 -7.84 12.03
C LEU A 84 5.72 -9.06 11.78
N SER A 85 6.24 -10.26 12.02
CA SER A 85 5.49 -11.52 11.87
C SER A 85 4.20 -11.54 12.70
N LYS A 86 4.24 -11.03 13.94
CA LYS A 86 3.03 -10.86 14.77
C LYS A 86 2.07 -9.84 14.17
N ALA A 87 2.57 -8.69 13.73
CA ALA A 87 1.76 -7.61 13.16
C ALA A 87 1.07 -8.03 11.85
N THR A 88 1.70 -8.90 11.05
CA THR A 88 1.17 -9.45 9.81
C THR A 88 0.53 -10.83 9.99
N THR A 89 0.17 -11.21 11.22
CA THR A 89 -0.66 -12.39 11.44
C THR A 89 -2.12 -12.01 11.18
N SER A 90 -2.78 -12.69 10.24
CA SER A 90 -4.19 -12.43 9.91
C SER A 90 -5.11 -12.62 11.13
N VAL A 91 -6.09 -11.74 11.26
CA VAL A 91 -7.21 -11.82 12.21
C VAL A 91 -8.57 -11.85 11.51
N THR A 92 -8.58 -11.94 10.18
CA THR A 92 -9.79 -11.98 9.37
C THR A 92 -9.98 -13.41 8.84
N PRO A 93 -11.16 -14.01 9.00
CA PRO A 93 -11.52 -15.24 8.32
C PRO A 93 -11.28 -15.16 6.80
N THR A 94 -10.77 -16.25 6.23
CA THR A 94 -10.49 -16.33 4.80
C THR A 94 -11.76 -16.08 3.98
N ASP A 95 -11.64 -15.28 2.93
CA ASP A 95 -12.73 -14.95 1.99
C ASP A 95 -13.95 -14.26 2.61
N GLU A 96 -13.86 -13.72 3.84
CA GLU A 96 -14.96 -12.99 4.46
C GLU A 96 -15.24 -11.66 3.75
N PRO A 97 -16.48 -11.42 3.27
CA PRO A 97 -16.87 -10.13 2.72
C PRO A 97 -16.95 -9.06 3.82
N ASP A 98 -16.26 -7.94 3.61
CA ASP A 98 -16.28 -6.83 4.56
C ASP A 98 -17.61 -6.06 4.50
N ARG A 99 -18.34 -6.02 5.61
CA ARG A 99 -19.67 -5.36 5.67
C ARG A 99 -19.61 -3.85 5.50
N ILE A 100 -18.49 -3.22 5.89
CA ILE A 100 -18.29 -1.77 5.76
C ILE A 100 -17.68 -1.46 4.42
N LEU A 101 -16.70 -2.26 4.00
CA LEU A 101 -15.96 -2.01 2.77
C LEU A 101 -16.62 -2.67 1.56
N PHE A 102 -17.93 -2.45 1.39
CA PHE A 102 -18.71 -2.79 0.20
C PHE A 102 -18.66 -4.27 -0.22
N GLY A 103 -18.50 -5.19 0.75
CA GLY A 103 -18.41 -6.62 0.50
C GLY A 103 -17.10 -7.08 -0.14
N VAL A 104 -16.10 -6.21 -0.25
CA VAL A 104 -14.77 -6.59 -0.74
C VAL A 104 -14.16 -7.56 0.26
N LYS A 105 -13.60 -8.67 -0.24
CA LYS A 105 -12.93 -9.64 0.62
C LYS A 105 -11.63 -9.02 1.15
N SER A 106 -11.63 -8.71 2.44
CA SER A 106 -10.54 -8.04 3.12
C SER A 106 -9.74 -9.04 3.95
N ASN A 107 -8.50 -8.70 4.26
CA ASN A 107 -7.66 -9.47 5.16
C ASN A 107 -6.80 -8.50 5.95
N PHE A 108 -6.97 -8.48 7.27
CA PHE A 108 -6.23 -7.59 8.15
C PHE A 108 -5.31 -8.36 9.07
N GLY A 109 -4.09 -7.85 9.24
CA GLY A 109 -3.14 -8.32 10.24
C GLY A 109 -3.39 -7.68 11.61
N LYS A 110 -2.91 -8.32 12.69
CA LYS A 110 -2.99 -7.78 14.07
C LYS A 110 -2.45 -6.35 14.23
N GLY A 111 -1.51 -5.94 13.37
CA GLY A 111 -0.94 -4.60 13.36
C GLY A 111 -1.77 -3.56 12.60
N GLY A 112 -2.97 -3.91 12.10
CA GLY A 112 -3.83 -3.02 11.32
C GLY A 112 -3.46 -2.92 9.83
N PHE A 113 -2.50 -3.73 9.35
CA PHE A 113 -2.17 -3.78 7.93
C PHE A 113 -3.24 -4.52 7.13
N GLN A 114 -3.63 -3.95 6.00
CA GLN A 114 -4.25 -4.71 4.93
C GLN A 114 -3.21 -5.67 4.34
N MET A 115 -3.58 -6.94 4.23
CA MET A 115 -2.74 -8.01 3.70
C MET A 115 -3.22 -8.42 2.30
N TYR A 116 -2.62 -9.47 1.73
CA TYR A 116 -3.12 -10.05 0.47
C TYR A 116 -4.61 -10.41 0.58
N SER A 117 -5.40 -9.73 -0.25
CA SER A 117 -6.86 -9.84 -0.39
C SER A 117 -7.24 -9.23 -1.75
N ASP A 118 -8.53 -9.10 -2.06
CA ASP A 118 -8.97 -8.42 -3.28
C ASP A 118 -8.47 -6.96 -3.37
N TYR A 119 -8.17 -6.31 -2.23
CA TYR A 119 -7.54 -4.97 -2.21
C TYR A 119 -6.16 -4.93 -2.83
N PHE A 120 -5.34 -5.94 -2.55
CA PHE A 120 -3.94 -6.04 -2.98
C PHE A 120 -3.74 -7.16 -3.98
N LYS A 121 -4.78 -7.50 -4.77
CA LYS A 121 -4.75 -8.63 -5.73
C LYS A 121 -3.67 -8.49 -6.81
N ALA A 122 -3.31 -7.26 -7.15
CA ALA A 122 -2.22 -6.97 -8.08
C ALA A 122 -0.82 -7.25 -7.49
N MET A 123 -0.74 -7.48 -6.18
CA MET A 123 0.45 -7.94 -5.49
C MET A 123 0.33 -9.44 -5.15
N GLY A 124 1.40 -10.05 -4.64
CA GLY A 124 1.41 -11.46 -4.24
C GLY A 124 1.09 -11.71 -2.77
N ILE A 125 0.96 -12.99 -2.42
CA ILE A 125 0.84 -13.44 -1.02
C ILE A 125 2.05 -12.97 -0.22
N GLY A 126 1.81 -12.38 0.95
CA GLY A 126 2.84 -11.82 1.83
C GLY A 126 2.97 -10.29 1.74
N VAL A 127 2.25 -9.63 0.83
CA VAL A 127 2.10 -8.17 0.86
C VAL A 127 1.40 -7.73 2.14
N PHE A 128 1.85 -6.62 2.73
CA PHE A 128 1.17 -5.95 3.82
C PHE A 128 1.32 -4.42 3.68
N GLY A 129 0.26 -3.69 3.97
CA GLY A 129 0.22 -2.24 3.76
C GLY A 129 -1.11 -1.62 4.11
N HIS A 130 -1.43 -0.51 3.45
CA HIS A 130 -2.75 0.09 3.52
C HIS A 130 -3.01 0.96 2.28
N LYS A 131 -4.23 0.89 1.71
CA LYS A 131 -4.72 1.89 0.75
C LYS A 131 -5.44 3.02 1.49
N GLY A 132 -5.30 4.24 1.00
CA GLY A 132 -6.09 5.38 1.42
C GLY A 132 -7.28 5.63 0.52
N MET A 133 -8.20 6.46 0.99
CA MET A 133 -9.25 7.05 0.17
C MET A 133 -8.62 7.84 -0.99
N GLY A 134 -9.21 7.77 -2.18
CA GLY A 134 -8.79 8.59 -3.32
C GLY A 134 -7.53 8.14 -4.06
N GLY A 135 -6.92 7.02 -3.67
CA GLY A 135 -5.92 6.32 -4.48
C GLY A 135 -4.49 6.35 -3.96
N SER A 136 -4.23 6.98 -2.81
CA SER A 136 -2.96 6.80 -2.10
C SER A 136 -2.85 5.36 -1.59
N CYS A 137 -1.63 4.85 -1.49
CA CYS A 137 -1.36 3.57 -0.85
C CYS A 137 0.12 3.46 -0.47
N ALA A 138 0.43 2.68 0.54
CA ALA A 138 1.80 2.27 0.82
C ALA A 138 1.83 0.84 1.37
N PHE A 139 2.83 0.08 0.98
CA PHE A 139 2.95 -1.33 1.35
C PHE A 139 4.38 -1.83 1.22
N ALA A 140 4.64 -3.00 1.80
CA ALA A 140 5.83 -3.79 1.56
C ALA A 140 5.45 -5.17 1.02
N TYR A 141 6.32 -5.72 0.17
CA TYR A 141 6.24 -7.06 -0.38
C TYR A 141 7.58 -7.78 -0.14
N PRO A 142 7.75 -8.40 1.05
CA PRO A 142 8.98 -9.08 1.44
C PRO A 142 9.53 -10.11 0.42
N PRO A 143 8.70 -10.92 -0.28
CA PRO A 143 9.20 -11.90 -1.25
C PRO A 143 10.07 -11.30 -2.37
N GLN A 144 9.90 -10.01 -2.70
CA GLN A 144 10.73 -9.29 -3.67
C GLN A 144 11.58 -8.18 -3.02
N GLN A 145 11.66 -8.13 -1.69
CA GLN A 145 12.31 -7.04 -0.94
C GLN A 145 11.86 -5.64 -1.40
N LEU A 146 10.59 -5.52 -1.79
CA LEU A 146 10.03 -4.30 -2.36
C LEU A 146 9.25 -3.54 -1.30
N ALA A 147 9.43 -2.22 -1.27
CA ALA A 147 8.55 -1.30 -0.56
C ALA A 147 8.11 -0.20 -1.52
N PHE A 148 6.82 0.13 -1.47
CA PHE A 148 6.20 1.03 -2.43
C PHE A 148 5.29 2.02 -1.73
N ALA A 149 5.20 3.23 -2.28
CA ALA A 149 4.17 4.18 -1.91
C ALA A 149 3.77 5.04 -3.10
N HIS A 150 2.48 5.30 -3.21
CA HIS A 150 1.87 6.26 -4.11
C HIS A 150 1.03 7.23 -3.27
N VAL A 151 1.25 8.53 -3.46
CA VAL A 151 0.50 9.60 -2.81
C VAL A 151 0.02 10.55 -3.90
N CYS A 152 -1.24 10.98 -3.83
CA CYS A 152 -1.86 11.83 -4.83
C CYS A 152 -2.72 12.90 -4.16
N ASN A 153 -2.76 14.09 -4.76
CA ASN A 153 -3.61 15.20 -4.29
C ASN A 153 -4.94 15.26 -5.05
N HIS A 154 -5.01 14.65 -6.23
CA HIS A 154 -6.26 14.47 -6.96
C HIS A 154 -6.83 13.09 -6.62
N LEU A 155 -7.91 13.10 -5.85
CA LEU A 155 -8.58 11.89 -5.40
C LEU A 155 -9.28 11.21 -6.57
N ASN A 156 -9.20 9.89 -6.63
CA ASN A 156 -10.01 9.05 -7.47
C ASN A 156 -10.83 8.13 -6.56
N VAL A 157 -12.08 8.50 -6.33
CA VAL A 157 -13.00 7.77 -5.44
C VAL A 157 -13.84 6.79 -6.23
N GLY A 158 -14.25 5.70 -5.59
CA GLY A 158 -15.07 4.66 -6.19
C GLY A 158 -14.31 3.40 -6.62
N GLU A 159 -12.98 3.39 -6.50
CA GLU A 159 -12.14 2.23 -6.78
C GLU A 159 -12.04 1.30 -5.54
N PRO A 160 -12.62 0.09 -5.60
CA PRO A 160 -12.61 -0.84 -4.48
C PRO A 160 -11.24 -1.46 -4.23
N THR A 161 -10.33 -1.47 -5.21
CA THR A 161 -8.98 -2.05 -5.08
C THR A 161 -7.91 -0.95 -5.11
N LEU A 162 -6.73 -1.22 -5.67
CA LEU A 162 -5.71 -0.21 -5.90
C LEU A 162 -6.10 0.71 -7.07
N ASP A 163 -5.71 1.97 -6.96
CA ASP A 163 -5.93 2.96 -8.00
C ASP A 163 -5.28 2.54 -9.33
N PRO A 164 -5.94 2.75 -10.49
CA PRO A 164 -5.36 2.42 -11.80
C PRO A 164 -3.99 3.08 -12.07
N ARG A 165 -3.72 4.27 -11.52
CA ARG A 165 -2.40 4.94 -11.56
C ARG A 165 -1.37 4.13 -10.78
N THR A 166 -1.73 3.66 -9.58
CA THR A 166 -0.89 2.74 -8.79
C THR A 166 -0.59 1.47 -9.57
N ILE A 167 -1.60 0.83 -10.17
CA ILE A 167 -1.42 -0.39 -10.95
C ILE A 167 -0.43 -0.20 -12.10
N ARG A 168 -0.51 0.91 -12.85
CA ARG A 168 0.44 1.22 -13.94
C ARG A 168 1.88 1.40 -13.45
N LEU A 169 2.07 2.02 -12.28
CA LEU A 169 3.39 2.13 -11.66
C LEU A 169 3.94 0.75 -11.27
N LEU A 170 3.11 -0.13 -10.71
CA LEU A 170 3.51 -1.47 -10.33
C LEU A 170 3.88 -2.35 -11.53
N MET A 171 3.11 -2.28 -12.62
CA MET A 171 3.47 -2.97 -13.88
C MET A 171 4.83 -2.49 -14.42
N THR A 172 5.13 -1.20 -14.27
CA THR A 172 6.42 -0.65 -14.69
C THR A 172 7.56 -1.20 -13.84
N ILE A 173 7.38 -1.24 -12.52
CA ILE A 173 8.36 -1.83 -11.58
C ILE A 173 8.58 -3.31 -11.91
N GLU A 174 7.52 -4.07 -12.13
CA GLU A 174 7.60 -5.49 -12.48
C GLU A 174 8.41 -5.70 -13.77
N ASN A 175 8.19 -4.88 -14.80
CA ASN A 175 8.96 -4.95 -16.04
C ASN A 175 10.44 -4.64 -15.82
N ILE A 176 10.77 -3.62 -15.01
CA ILE A 176 12.16 -3.29 -14.67
C ILE A 176 12.82 -4.47 -13.96
N LEU A 177 12.18 -5.04 -12.95
CA LEU A 177 12.72 -6.17 -12.18
C LEU A 177 12.93 -7.42 -13.06
N LYS A 178 12.03 -7.70 -14.02
CA LYS A 178 12.22 -8.77 -15.00
C LYS A 178 13.46 -8.54 -15.86
N HIS A 179 13.61 -7.33 -16.40
CA HIS A 179 14.78 -6.99 -17.22
C HIS A 179 16.11 -7.04 -16.45
N GLU A 180 16.13 -6.65 -15.18
CA GLU A 180 17.34 -6.77 -14.33
C GLU A 180 17.72 -8.23 -14.07
N ASN A 181 16.74 -9.10 -13.83
CA ASN A 181 16.96 -10.53 -13.64
C ASN A 181 17.49 -11.19 -14.92
N ASP A 182 16.90 -10.88 -16.07
CA ASP A 182 17.35 -11.40 -17.38
C ASP A 182 18.75 -10.90 -17.75
N SER A 183 19.06 -9.63 -17.42
CA SER A 183 20.38 -9.04 -17.63
C SER A 183 21.43 -9.69 -16.72
N SER A 184 21.08 -9.99 -15.47
CA SER A 184 21.97 -10.67 -14.51
C SER A 184 22.24 -12.12 -14.92
N ILE A 185 21.22 -12.84 -15.38
CA ILE A 185 21.36 -14.20 -15.96
C ILE A 185 22.23 -14.15 -17.23
N SER A 186 21.99 -13.18 -18.12
CA SER A 186 22.79 -12.99 -19.35
C SER A 186 24.26 -12.68 -19.04
N GLN A 187 24.55 -11.86 -18.02
CA GLN A 187 25.92 -11.56 -17.58
C GLN A 187 26.61 -12.77 -16.93
N LEU A 188 25.86 -13.63 -16.22
CA LEU A 188 26.37 -14.89 -15.69
C LEU A 188 26.69 -15.90 -16.83
N HIS A 189 25.85 -15.99 -17.86
CA HIS A 189 26.11 -16.82 -19.04
C HIS A 189 27.30 -16.31 -19.88
N ALA A 190 27.48 -15.00 -20.03
CA ALA A 190 28.62 -14.42 -20.74
C ALA A 190 29.96 -14.65 -20.00
N LYS A 191 29.94 -14.63 -18.66
CA LYS A 191 31.13 -14.97 -17.84
C LYS A 191 31.49 -16.45 -17.91
N SER A 192 30.51 -17.35 -17.97
CA SER A 192 30.76 -18.79 -18.07
C SER A 192 31.25 -19.23 -19.46
N THR A 193 30.82 -18.55 -20.53
CA THR A 193 31.33 -18.82 -21.89
C THR A 193 32.77 -18.34 -22.08
N ASN A 194 33.16 -17.21 -21.49
CA ASN A 194 34.54 -16.71 -21.56
C ASN A 194 35.54 -17.55 -20.75
N SER A 195 35.10 -18.26 -19.70
CA SER A 195 35.97 -19.18 -18.94
C SER A 195 36.23 -20.53 -19.63
N ILE A 196 35.46 -20.86 -20.68
CA ILE A 196 35.61 -22.14 -21.41
C ILE A 196 36.55 -21.97 -22.62
N GLN A 197 36.84 -20.74 -23.06
CA GLN A 197 37.77 -20.45 -24.18
C GLN A 197 39.23 -20.18 -23.76
N THR A 198 39.55 -20.22 -22.46
CA THR A 198 40.91 -19.94 -21.95
C THR A 198 41.62 -21.16 -21.35
N ASN A 199 41.25 -22.39 -21.74
CA ASN A 199 42.01 -23.60 -21.43
C ASN A 199 42.35 -24.38 -22.70
#